data_AF-A0AA36N4M9-F1
#
_entry.id   AF-A0AA36N4M9-F1
#
_cell.length_a   1.000
_cell.length_b   1.000
_cell.length_c   1.000
_cell.angle_alpha   90.00
_cell.angle_beta   90.00
_cell.angle_gamma   90.00
#
_symmetry.space_group_name_H-M   'P 1'
#
loop_
_entity.id
_entity.type
_entity.pdbx_description
1 polymer ?
#
loop_
_entity_poly.entity_id
_entity_poly.type
_entity_poly.pdbx_seq_one_letter_code
_entity_poly.pdbx_strand_id
1 'polypeptide(L)'
;MAWFGEDAEACTACGDRAELRCSRCKAPYCSAPCQRGHWQTHRVTCSPRFEADLRPELRDFAPQSWKDLPEARKDRECFGLATLQALQQMPKGWRLEPVNGRCVMWVLGARDGIEKRQLLQGGWERLLSALEVGWDIVLIGPEMQEDKAVLVHNGTRVFTFAQLFHEIQLPPHLQKPTFTCAFNSGLGASVPLHMKPWIRTLVQLLAQKAPLLLTCFGDYEARLEAALLRALRANWQSHRAGGFGHVLEADKPLSVCNAMFAWVKGSELPEDVLVEEGRDEVEKQIEACQLFQFVKEMPSLIRILSDPDTSAHAGWAEMYDGRFIPALKHALEEDDDNRGGVQQIVRCAMKTLAAACEVPCARRLFRYCDGLDVLRRFQGWLREASWTSHDWMREEVDGWARATLKLLESSSGESLAAISAGEPLRGFCARLQVRSSAQLFEQPGGKLVATLGRGHQLAASAHQGLWIRVSYNSKVCWLHDFEGGNVCDITYWDVSSWAEQSAHYFQDRAMGCMSQER
;
A
#
# COMPACT_ATOMS: atom_id res chain seq x y z
N MET A 1 11.53 -4.82 -48.85
CA MET A 1 11.60 -3.61 -48.00
C MET A 1 12.63 -3.87 -46.93
N ALA A 2 13.81 -3.29 -47.05
CA ALA A 2 14.89 -3.42 -46.08
C ALA A 2 14.82 -2.25 -45.10
N TRP A 3 14.57 -2.56 -43.83
CA TRP A 3 14.76 -1.64 -42.71
C TRP A 3 16.25 -1.71 -42.32
N PHE A 4 17.01 -0.66 -42.59
CA PHE A 4 18.37 -0.49 -42.03
C PHE A 4 18.41 0.83 -41.28
N GLY A 5 18.17 0.76 -39.96
CA GLY A 5 18.50 1.79 -38.98
C GLY A 5 19.59 1.23 -38.06
N GLU A 6 20.74 1.89 -38.14
CA GLU A 6 21.89 2.02 -37.23
C GLU A 6 21.83 1.29 -35.87
N ASP A 7 22.38 0.08 -35.85
CA ASP A 7 23.34 -0.47 -34.87
C ASP A 7 23.48 -1.97 -35.17
N ALA A 8 24.40 -2.31 -36.08
CA ALA A 8 24.58 -3.70 -36.47
C ALA A 8 25.34 -4.46 -35.38
N GLU A 9 24.63 -5.29 -34.62
CA GLU A 9 25.19 -6.16 -33.59
C GLU A 9 26.34 -7.05 -34.13
N ALA A 10 27.33 -7.32 -33.29
CA ALA A 10 28.44 -8.22 -33.61
C ALA A 10 27.98 -9.69 -33.56
N CYS A 11 28.53 -10.51 -34.46
CA CYS A 11 28.27 -11.93 -34.56
C CYS A 11 28.74 -12.65 -33.29
N THR A 12 27.84 -13.42 -32.67
CA THR A 12 28.14 -14.16 -31.43
C THR A 12 29.24 -15.21 -31.61
N ALA A 13 29.52 -15.65 -32.85
CA ALA A 13 30.51 -16.68 -33.15
C ALA A 13 31.90 -16.12 -33.49
N CYS A 14 31.99 -15.00 -34.22
CA CYS A 14 33.25 -14.48 -34.75
C CYS A 14 33.49 -12.98 -34.53
N GLY A 15 32.50 -12.24 -34.03
CA GLY A 15 32.60 -10.79 -33.81
C GLY A 15 32.30 -9.91 -35.04
N ASP A 16 32.20 -10.47 -36.25
CA ASP A 16 31.88 -9.72 -37.47
C ASP A 16 30.45 -9.15 -37.46
N ARG A 17 30.17 -8.16 -38.32
CA ARG A 17 28.83 -7.57 -38.45
C ARG A 17 27.76 -8.64 -38.72
N ALA A 18 26.72 -8.70 -37.89
CA ALA A 18 25.67 -9.69 -38.03
C ALA A 18 24.65 -9.33 -39.12
N GLU A 19 24.25 -10.33 -39.92
CA GLU A 19 23.22 -10.24 -40.96
C GLU A 19 22.03 -11.18 -40.70
N LEU A 20 22.22 -12.16 -39.81
CA LEU A 20 21.27 -13.20 -39.47
C LEU A 20 21.06 -13.25 -37.96
N ARG A 21 19.95 -13.85 -37.54
CA ARG A 21 19.64 -14.09 -36.12
C ARG A 21 19.16 -15.52 -35.93
N CYS A 22 19.48 -16.12 -34.79
CA CYS A 22 18.89 -17.40 -34.39
C CYS A 22 17.36 -17.27 -34.35
N SER A 23 16.63 -18.19 -34.98
CA SER A 23 15.17 -18.15 -35.03
C SER A 23 14.52 -18.19 -33.63
N ARG A 24 15.16 -18.90 -32.68
CA ARG A 24 14.67 -19.13 -31.31
C ARG A 24 15.04 -17.98 -30.36
N CYS A 25 16.33 -17.71 -30.16
CA CYS A 25 16.82 -16.75 -29.16
C CYS A 25 17.22 -15.37 -29.72
N LYS A 26 17.14 -15.18 -31.05
CA LYS A 26 17.56 -13.95 -31.77
C LYS A 26 19.04 -13.57 -31.65
N ALA A 27 19.91 -14.47 -31.15
CA ALA A 27 21.36 -14.23 -31.10
C ALA A 27 21.92 -13.88 -32.51
N PRO A 28 22.75 -12.82 -32.63
CA PRO A 28 23.25 -12.30 -33.89
C PRO A 28 24.34 -13.19 -34.51
N TYR A 29 24.30 -13.38 -35.84
CA TYR A 29 25.30 -14.11 -36.63
C TYR A 29 25.59 -13.39 -37.95
N CYS A 30 26.85 -13.33 -38.37
CA CYS A 30 27.21 -12.80 -39.69
C CYS A 30 26.80 -13.73 -40.84
N SER A 31 26.67 -15.04 -40.59
CA SER A 31 26.40 -16.01 -41.64
C SER A 31 25.83 -17.34 -41.10
N ALA A 32 25.15 -18.11 -41.96
CA ALA A 32 24.63 -19.44 -41.60
C ALA A 32 25.74 -20.45 -41.21
N PRO A 33 26.95 -20.44 -41.79
CA PRO A 33 28.09 -21.20 -41.28
C PRO A 33 28.45 -20.85 -39.83
N CYS A 34 28.52 -19.57 -39.46
CA CYS A 34 28.78 -19.16 -38.08
C CYS A 34 27.68 -19.66 -37.12
N GLN A 35 26.41 -19.56 -37.53
CA GLN A 35 25.29 -20.10 -36.74
C GLN A 35 25.40 -21.62 -36.55
N ARG A 36 25.69 -22.38 -37.61
CA ARG A 36 25.82 -23.85 -37.55
C ARG A 36 27.04 -24.29 -36.74
N GLY A 37 28.18 -23.61 -36.89
CA GLY A 37 29.39 -23.89 -36.11
C GLY A 37 29.19 -23.62 -34.62
N HIS A 38 28.56 -22.49 -34.28
CA HIS A 38 28.25 -22.16 -32.89
C HIS A 38 27.09 -22.98 -32.31
N TRP A 39 26.27 -23.66 -33.14
CA TRP A 39 25.07 -24.35 -32.67
C TRP A 39 25.33 -25.40 -31.59
N GLN A 40 26.47 -26.10 -31.64
CA GLN A 40 26.76 -27.18 -30.67
C GLN A 40 26.85 -26.68 -29.22
N THR A 41 27.44 -25.50 -29.01
CA THR A 41 27.53 -24.83 -27.71
C THR A 41 26.29 -23.98 -27.45
N HIS A 42 25.81 -23.27 -28.47
CA HIS A 42 24.67 -22.39 -28.37
C HIS A 42 23.39 -23.12 -27.97
N ARG A 43 23.12 -24.33 -28.47
CA ARG A 43 21.89 -25.08 -28.13
C ARG A 43 21.72 -25.36 -26.64
N VAL A 44 22.82 -25.38 -25.88
CA VAL A 44 22.81 -25.57 -24.42
C VAL A 44 22.29 -24.31 -23.71
N THR A 45 22.53 -23.14 -24.29
CA THR A 45 22.13 -21.83 -23.76
C THR A 45 21.02 -21.15 -24.57
N CYS A 46 20.54 -21.77 -25.65
CA CYS A 46 19.54 -21.23 -26.56
C CYS A 46 18.15 -21.31 -25.95
N SER A 47 17.79 -20.29 -25.17
CA SER A 47 16.42 -20.06 -24.70
C SER A 47 15.67 -19.16 -25.70
N PRO A 48 14.39 -19.43 -26.02
CA PRO A 48 13.60 -18.51 -26.81
C PRO A 48 13.68 -17.08 -26.25
N ARG A 49 13.97 -16.09 -27.10
CA ARG A 49 13.82 -14.69 -26.69
C ARG A 49 12.34 -14.44 -26.81
N PHE A 50 11.64 -14.58 -25.69
CA PHE A 50 10.25 -14.18 -25.59
C PHE A 50 10.21 -12.65 -25.63
N GLU A 51 10.34 -12.08 -26.84
CA GLU A 51 9.75 -10.78 -27.14
C GLU A 51 8.26 -11.00 -27.36
N ALA A 52 7.57 -11.48 -26.32
CA ALA A 52 6.15 -11.68 -26.38
C ALA A 52 5.50 -10.32 -26.13
N ASP A 53 5.04 -9.66 -27.18
CA ASP A 53 3.95 -8.71 -27.01
C ASP A 53 2.75 -9.55 -26.63
N LEU A 54 2.58 -9.83 -25.33
CA LEU A 54 1.63 -10.81 -24.76
C LEU A 54 0.16 -10.58 -25.15
N ARG A 55 -0.17 -9.48 -25.82
CA ARG A 55 -1.55 -9.07 -26.01
C ARG A 55 -2.34 -9.92 -27.00
N PRO A 56 -1.78 -10.51 -28.07
CA PRO A 56 -2.52 -11.43 -28.92
C PRO A 56 -2.80 -12.76 -28.21
N GLU A 57 -1.81 -13.38 -27.56
CA GLU A 57 -1.95 -14.71 -26.95
C GLU A 57 -2.88 -14.68 -25.73
N LEU A 58 -2.87 -13.60 -24.95
CA LEU A 58 -3.72 -13.48 -23.77
C LEU A 58 -5.20 -13.26 -24.11
N ARG A 59 -5.56 -12.80 -25.32
CA ARG A 59 -6.96 -12.47 -25.68
C ARG A 59 -7.89 -13.68 -25.66
N ASP A 60 -7.39 -14.84 -26.04
CA ASP A 60 -8.18 -16.06 -26.12
C ASP A 60 -8.51 -16.66 -24.74
N PHE A 61 -7.79 -16.22 -23.70
CA PHE A 61 -7.97 -16.69 -22.32
C PHE A 61 -8.86 -15.78 -21.46
N ALA A 62 -9.35 -14.66 -21.99
CA ALA A 62 -10.38 -13.87 -21.31
C ALA A 62 -11.68 -14.68 -21.29
N PRO A 63 -12.20 -15.12 -20.12
CA PRO A 63 -13.57 -15.64 -20.09
C PRO A 63 -14.51 -14.57 -20.67
N GLN A 64 -15.46 -14.97 -21.54
CA GLN A 64 -16.44 -14.05 -22.12
C GLN A 64 -17.16 -13.23 -21.05
N SER A 65 -17.32 -13.77 -19.83
CA SER A 65 -17.40 -12.97 -18.61
C SER A 65 -17.06 -13.79 -17.35
N TRP A 66 -16.51 -13.13 -16.33
CA TRP A 66 -16.38 -13.67 -14.96
C TRP A 66 -17.71 -14.18 -14.38
N LYS A 67 -18.84 -13.62 -14.85
CA LYS A 67 -20.19 -13.97 -14.40
C LYS A 67 -20.61 -15.38 -14.82
N ASP A 68 -19.94 -15.95 -15.83
CA ASP A 68 -20.27 -17.28 -16.37
C ASP A 68 -19.53 -18.41 -15.65
N LEU A 69 -18.60 -18.10 -14.74
CA LEU A 69 -17.92 -19.11 -13.93
C LEU A 69 -18.84 -19.60 -12.80
N PRO A 70 -18.89 -20.92 -12.52
CA PRO A 70 -19.53 -21.43 -11.31
C PRO A 70 -18.89 -20.82 -10.05
N GLU A 71 -19.68 -20.50 -9.02
CA GLU A 71 -19.20 -19.85 -7.79
C GLU A 71 -18.02 -20.61 -7.15
N ALA A 72 -18.14 -21.94 -7.05
CA ALA A 72 -17.07 -22.81 -6.54
C ALA A 72 -15.72 -22.70 -7.28
N ARG A 73 -15.71 -22.22 -8.54
CA ARG A 73 -14.49 -21.92 -9.29
C ARG A 73 -14.00 -20.50 -9.09
N LYS A 74 -14.90 -19.53 -8.88
CA LYS A 74 -14.53 -18.13 -8.61
C LYS A 74 -13.63 -18.04 -7.37
N ASP A 75 -13.98 -18.76 -6.32
CA ASP A 75 -13.21 -18.81 -5.06
C ASP A 75 -11.82 -19.40 -5.22
N ARG A 76 -11.66 -20.32 -6.16
CA ARG A 76 -10.40 -21.04 -6.39
C ARG A 76 -9.50 -20.33 -7.38
N GLU A 77 -10.07 -19.61 -8.34
CA GLU A 77 -9.34 -19.07 -9.49
C GLU A 77 -9.19 -17.53 -9.46
N CYS A 78 -9.65 -16.86 -8.40
CA CYS A 78 -9.77 -15.40 -8.41
C CYS A 78 -8.45 -14.65 -8.64
N PHE A 79 -7.38 -14.99 -7.94
CA PHE A 79 -6.10 -14.27 -8.11
C PHE A 79 -5.46 -14.51 -9.46
N GLY A 80 -5.44 -15.77 -9.94
CA GLY A 80 -4.87 -16.12 -11.23
C GLY A 80 -5.60 -15.42 -12.38
N LEU A 81 -6.94 -15.49 -12.39
CA LEU A 81 -7.77 -14.80 -13.36
C LEU A 81 -7.66 -13.28 -13.24
N ALA A 82 -7.54 -12.74 -12.02
CA ALA A 82 -7.40 -11.32 -11.81
C ALA A 82 -6.10 -10.77 -12.38
N THR A 83 -5.00 -11.44 -12.11
CA THR A 83 -3.70 -11.12 -12.70
C THR A 83 -3.74 -11.25 -14.22
N LEU A 84 -4.35 -12.31 -14.75
CA LEU A 84 -4.46 -12.52 -16.19
C LEU A 84 -5.19 -11.38 -16.89
N GLN A 85 -6.36 -10.98 -16.37
CA GLN A 85 -7.11 -9.86 -16.93
C GLN A 85 -6.39 -8.52 -16.74
N ALA A 86 -5.67 -8.33 -15.63
CA ALA A 86 -4.84 -7.14 -15.45
C ALA A 86 -3.70 -7.08 -16.48
N LEU A 87 -3.04 -8.21 -16.77
CA LEU A 87 -1.98 -8.31 -17.78
C LEU A 87 -2.49 -7.96 -19.19
N GLN A 88 -3.70 -8.37 -19.55
CA GLN A 88 -4.35 -7.98 -20.82
C GLN A 88 -4.54 -6.46 -20.95
N GLN A 89 -4.68 -5.78 -19.81
CA GLN A 89 -4.89 -4.33 -19.71
C GLN A 89 -3.62 -3.55 -19.39
N MET A 90 -2.45 -4.20 -19.39
CA MET A 90 -1.18 -3.55 -19.12
C MET A 90 -0.92 -2.43 -20.16
N PRO A 91 -0.39 -1.25 -19.74
CA PRO A 91 -0.17 -0.11 -20.62
C PRO A 91 0.58 -0.45 -21.92
N LYS A 92 0.16 0.18 -23.02
CA LYS A 92 0.81 -0.01 -24.32
C LYS A 92 2.26 0.45 -24.25
N GLY A 93 3.20 -0.46 -24.48
CA GLY A 93 4.64 -0.20 -24.41
C GLY A 93 5.32 -0.78 -23.17
N TRP A 94 4.57 -1.19 -22.15
CA TRP A 94 5.12 -1.98 -21.07
C TRP A 94 5.28 -3.43 -21.54
N ARG A 95 6.39 -4.06 -21.18
CA ARG A 95 6.76 -5.41 -21.58
C ARG A 95 7.10 -6.22 -20.34
N LEU A 96 6.71 -7.49 -20.35
CA LEU A 96 7.20 -8.46 -19.40
C LEU A 96 8.53 -9.00 -19.93
N GLU A 97 9.60 -8.85 -19.15
CA GLU A 97 10.92 -9.39 -19.48
C GLU A 97 11.16 -10.66 -18.66
N PRO A 98 11.18 -11.84 -19.28
CA PRO A 98 11.55 -13.06 -18.58
C PRO A 98 12.99 -12.99 -18.07
N VAL A 99 13.21 -13.49 -16.86
CA VAL A 99 14.54 -13.60 -16.24
C VAL A 99 15.02 -15.03 -16.43
N ASN A 100 16.15 -15.20 -17.12
CA ASN A 100 16.70 -16.51 -17.47
C ASN A 100 15.69 -17.43 -18.20
N GLY A 101 14.87 -16.85 -19.08
CA GLY A 101 13.87 -17.59 -19.86
C GLY A 101 12.64 -18.03 -19.06
N ARG A 102 12.45 -17.51 -17.83
CA ARG A 102 11.27 -17.76 -16.99
C ARG A 102 10.61 -16.46 -16.60
N CYS A 103 9.29 -16.49 -16.43
CA CYS A 103 8.55 -15.40 -15.82
C CYS A 103 8.72 -15.48 -14.30
N VAL A 104 9.31 -14.46 -13.69
CA VAL A 104 9.42 -14.33 -12.23
C VAL A 104 8.32 -13.40 -11.76
N MET A 105 7.36 -13.91 -11.01
CA MET A 105 6.26 -13.12 -10.48
C MET A 105 6.33 -13.08 -8.96
N TRP A 106 6.43 -11.88 -8.41
CA TRP A 106 6.34 -11.66 -6.98
C TRP A 106 4.89 -11.41 -6.58
N VAL A 107 4.43 -12.04 -5.50
CA VAL A 107 3.12 -11.81 -4.89
C VAL A 107 3.35 -11.31 -3.47
N LEU A 108 3.06 -10.04 -3.25
CA LEU A 108 3.31 -9.34 -1.99
C LEU A 108 2.06 -9.34 -1.11
N GLY A 109 2.27 -9.45 0.20
CA GLY A 109 1.16 -9.62 1.15
C GLY A 109 0.51 -10.99 1.05
N ALA A 110 1.20 -11.98 0.46
CA ALA A 110 0.69 -13.33 0.29
C ALA A 110 0.52 -14.04 1.64
N ARG A 111 -0.41 -14.98 1.68
CA ARG A 111 -0.72 -15.81 2.86
C ARG A 111 -0.79 -17.27 2.52
N ASP A 112 -0.39 -18.09 3.48
CA ASP A 112 -0.46 -19.54 3.37
C ASP A 112 -1.91 -20.03 3.18
N GLY A 113 -2.84 -19.42 3.89
CA GLY A 113 -4.25 -19.81 3.88
C GLY A 113 -5.01 -19.46 2.59
N ILE A 114 -4.44 -18.62 1.72
CA ILE A 114 -5.17 -17.99 0.60
C ILE A 114 -4.38 -18.11 -0.70
N GLU A 115 -3.39 -17.25 -0.94
CA GLU A 115 -2.70 -17.19 -2.23
C GLU A 115 -1.89 -18.47 -2.46
N LYS A 116 -1.15 -18.96 -1.44
CA LYS A 116 -0.42 -20.24 -1.51
C LYS A 116 -1.36 -21.41 -1.72
N ARG A 117 -2.45 -21.48 -0.94
CA ARG A 117 -3.45 -22.56 -1.04
C ARG A 117 -4.08 -22.61 -2.43
N GLN A 118 -4.56 -21.47 -2.96
CA GLN A 118 -5.17 -21.43 -4.29
C GLN A 118 -4.17 -21.83 -5.38
N LEU A 119 -2.92 -21.35 -5.29
CA LEU A 119 -1.87 -21.71 -6.24
C LEU A 119 -1.63 -23.23 -6.26
N LEU A 120 -1.47 -23.86 -5.09
CA LEU A 120 -1.23 -25.31 -4.97
C LEU A 120 -2.44 -26.16 -5.36
N GLN A 121 -3.65 -25.60 -5.29
CA GLN A 121 -4.90 -26.25 -5.71
C GLN A 121 -5.21 -26.06 -7.21
N GLY A 122 -4.28 -25.52 -7.99
CA GLY A 122 -4.45 -25.30 -9.43
C GLY A 122 -5.27 -24.05 -9.78
N GLY A 123 -5.59 -23.20 -8.81
CA GLY A 123 -6.36 -21.96 -9.01
C GLY A 123 -5.74 -20.98 -10.00
N TRP A 124 -4.44 -21.11 -10.24
CA TRP A 124 -3.68 -20.20 -11.10
C TRP A 124 -3.38 -20.82 -12.47
N GLU A 125 -3.83 -22.05 -12.74
CA GLU A 125 -3.45 -22.81 -13.93
C GLU A 125 -3.73 -22.03 -15.23
N ARG A 126 -4.87 -21.33 -15.32
CA ARG A 126 -5.21 -20.50 -16.49
C ARG A 126 -4.20 -19.40 -16.76
N LEU A 127 -3.74 -18.71 -15.72
CA LEU A 127 -2.70 -17.69 -15.84
C LEU A 127 -1.39 -18.32 -16.30
N LEU A 128 -1.01 -19.43 -15.65
CA LEU A 128 0.27 -20.09 -15.90
C LEU A 128 0.33 -20.72 -17.29
N SER A 129 -0.80 -21.24 -17.80
CA SER A 129 -0.92 -21.80 -19.15
C SER A 129 -1.05 -20.74 -20.24
N ALA A 130 -1.49 -19.52 -19.90
CA ALA A 130 -1.67 -18.45 -20.88
C ALA A 130 -0.32 -17.92 -21.42
N LEU A 131 0.78 -18.16 -20.70
CA LEU A 131 2.12 -17.85 -21.14
C LEU A 131 2.91 -19.15 -21.37
N GLU A 132 3.42 -19.35 -22.59
CA GLU A 132 4.28 -20.50 -22.94
C GLU A 132 5.70 -20.38 -22.37
N VAL A 133 5.83 -19.97 -21.10
CA VAL A 133 7.09 -19.75 -20.39
C VAL A 133 7.11 -20.54 -19.08
N GLY A 134 8.30 -20.88 -18.59
CA GLY A 134 8.43 -21.39 -17.23
C GLY A 134 8.12 -20.29 -16.21
N TRP A 135 7.56 -20.66 -15.06
CA TRP A 135 7.18 -19.71 -14.01
C TRP A 135 7.92 -19.92 -12.70
N ASP A 136 8.38 -18.82 -12.11
CA ASP A 136 8.86 -18.75 -10.74
C ASP A 136 7.95 -17.80 -9.96
N ILE A 137 7.21 -18.35 -9.01
CA ILE A 137 6.25 -17.62 -8.20
C ILE A 137 6.87 -17.40 -6.83
N VAL A 138 7.01 -16.15 -6.42
CA VAL A 138 7.60 -15.77 -5.15
C VAL A 138 6.50 -15.18 -4.27
N LEU A 139 6.06 -15.94 -3.26
CA LEU A 139 5.04 -15.54 -2.31
C LEU A 139 5.71 -14.92 -1.09
N ILE A 140 5.44 -13.63 -0.82
CA ILE A 140 6.11 -12.84 0.21
C ILE A 140 5.05 -12.22 1.12
N GLY A 141 5.12 -12.50 2.42
CA GLY A 141 4.26 -11.88 3.41
C GLY A 141 4.54 -12.37 4.83
N PRO A 142 4.28 -11.54 5.86
CA PRO A 142 4.55 -11.91 7.25
C PRO A 142 3.67 -13.06 7.77
N GLU A 143 2.56 -13.33 7.08
CA GLU A 143 1.61 -14.42 7.38
C GLU A 143 1.91 -15.71 6.59
N MET A 144 3.00 -15.73 5.81
CA MET A 144 3.47 -16.95 5.14
C MET A 144 4.17 -17.87 6.16
N GLN A 145 4.18 -19.17 5.87
CA GLN A 145 5.12 -20.09 6.49
C GLN A 145 6.30 -20.31 5.54
N GLU A 146 7.51 -20.23 6.07
CA GLU A 146 8.73 -20.42 5.27
C GLU A 146 8.92 -21.92 4.97
N ASP A 147 8.71 -22.30 3.71
CA ASP A 147 9.01 -23.64 3.24
C ASP A 147 10.52 -23.78 2.99
N LYS A 148 11.14 -24.79 3.61
CA LYS A 148 12.57 -25.09 3.40
C LYS A 148 12.92 -25.57 1.98
N ALA A 149 11.92 -25.93 1.18
CA ALA A 149 12.09 -26.50 -0.16
C ALA A 149 11.23 -25.76 -1.19
N VAL A 150 11.76 -25.66 -2.41
CA VAL A 150 11.01 -25.13 -3.56
C VAL A 150 9.89 -26.11 -3.90
N LEU A 151 8.65 -25.64 -3.88
CA LEU A 151 7.51 -26.46 -4.32
C LEU A 151 7.46 -26.45 -5.85
N VAL A 152 7.34 -27.62 -6.45
CA VAL A 152 7.16 -27.75 -7.91
C VAL A 152 5.72 -28.18 -8.17
N HIS A 153 4.98 -27.35 -8.91
CA HIS A 153 3.60 -27.63 -9.32
C HIS A 153 3.47 -27.39 -10.83
N ASN A 154 3.24 -28.45 -11.61
CA ASN A 154 3.11 -28.37 -13.07
C ASN A 154 4.28 -27.64 -13.76
N GLY A 155 5.53 -27.85 -13.30
CA GLY A 155 6.73 -27.17 -13.84
C GLY A 155 6.91 -25.71 -13.39
N THR A 156 5.96 -25.18 -12.60
CA THR A 156 6.08 -23.91 -11.87
C THR A 156 6.84 -24.13 -10.57
N ARG A 157 7.79 -23.24 -10.28
CA ARG A 157 8.53 -23.24 -9.02
C ARG A 157 7.92 -22.21 -8.10
N VAL A 158 7.63 -22.58 -6.86
CA VAL A 158 7.06 -21.69 -5.85
C VAL A 158 8.06 -21.52 -4.71
N PHE A 159 8.33 -20.27 -4.37
CA PHE A 159 9.20 -19.84 -3.29
C PHE A 159 8.36 -19.05 -2.28
N THR A 160 8.56 -19.27 -0.99
CA THR A 160 7.76 -18.67 0.08
C THR A 160 8.67 -17.97 1.08
N PHE A 161 8.28 -16.78 1.52
CA PHE A 161 9.06 -16.00 2.48
C PHE A 161 8.15 -15.33 3.51
N ALA A 162 8.38 -15.68 4.79
CA ALA A 162 7.62 -15.24 5.95
C ALA A 162 8.10 -13.88 6.51
N GLN A 163 8.26 -12.88 5.63
CA GLN A 163 8.87 -11.59 5.96
C GLN A 163 8.21 -10.45 5.19
N LEU A 164 8.44 -9.21 5.60
CA LEU A 164 8.10 -8.05 4.78
C LEU A 164 9.05 -7.98 3.58
N PHE A 165 8.54 -7.50 2.44
CA PHE A 165 9.33 -7.42 1.21
C PHE A 165 10.61 -6.59 1.37
N HIS A 166 10.59 -5.52 2.15
CA HIS A 166 11.77 -4.67 2.30
C HIS A 166 12.82 -5.20 3.29
N GLU A 167 12.58 -6.38 3.88
CA GLU A 167 13.47 -7.07 4.82
C GLU A 167 14.09 -8.33 4.19
N ILE A 168 13.46 -8.85 3.14
CA ILE A 168 13.82 -10.11 2.51
C ILE A 168 15.16 -10.03 1.77
N GLN A 169 15.92 -11.12 1.82
CA GLN A 169 17.08 -11.34 0.95
C GLN A 169 16.74 -12.42 -0.08
N LEU A 170 16.37 -11.99 -1.28
CA LEU A 170 16.05 -12.92 -2.36
C LEU A 170 17.33 -13.52 -2.98
N PRO A 171 17.31 -14.81 -3.36
CA PRO A 171 18.34 -15.40 -4.20
C PRO A 171 18.58 -14.58 -5.47
N PRO A 172 19.82 -14.48 -5.99
CA PRO A 172 20.14 -13.60 -7.13
C PRO A 172 19.24 -13.78 -8.36
N HIS A 173 18.82 -15.01 -8.66
CA HIS A 173 17.95 -15.31 -9.80
C HIS A 173 16.49 -14.88 -9.61
N LEU A 174 16.09 -14.51 -8.39
CA LEU A 174 14.76 -14.02 -8.04
C LEU A 174 14.73 -12.52 -7.74
N GLN A 175 15.89 -11.84 -7.65
CA GLN A 175 15.99 -10.43 -7.24
C GLN A 175 15.37 -9.45 -8.24
N LYS A 176 15.23 -9.85 -9.51
CA LYS A 176 14.54 -9.06 -10.53
C LYS A 176 13.24 -9.77 -10.91
N PRO A 177 12.06 -9.20 -10.63
CA PRO A 177 10.82 -9.77 -11.10
C PRO A 177 10.59 -9.41 -12.57
N THR A 178 9.89 -10.29 -13.28
CA THR A 178 9.24 -9.96 -14.54
C THR A 178 8.09 -8.98 -14.30
N PHE A 179 7.30 -9.21 -13.24
CA PHE A 179 6.35 -8.24 -12.68
C PHE A 179 6.00 -8.62 -11.23
N THR A 180 5.39 -7.69 -10.52
CA THR A 180 4.96 -7.85 -9.12
C THR A 180 3.46 -7.64 -9.00
N CYS A 181 2.80 -8.39 -8.12
CA CYS A 181 1.42 -8.20 -7.72
C CYS A 181 1.35 -7.94 -6.22
N ALA A 182 0.64 -6.87 -5.81
CA ALA A 182 0.26 -6.66 -4.43
C ALA A 182 -1.28 -6.67 -4.36
N PHE A 183 -1.83 -7.79 -3.90
CA PHE A 183 -3.27 -7.93 -3.77
C PHE A 183 -3.76 -7.23 -2.50
N ASN A 184 -4.67 -6.27 -2.65
CA ASN A 184 -5.19 -5.44 -1.56
C ASN A 184 -4.06 -4.95 -0.65
N SER A 185 -3.12 -4.21 -1.25
CA SER A 185 -1.84 -3.84 -0.63
C SER A 185 -2.00 -3.05 0.68
N GLY A 186 -3.19 -2.56 1.02
CA GLY A 186 -3.38 -1.67 2.17
C GLY A 186 -2.74 -0.28 1.98
N LEU A 187 -2.11 0.00 0.84
CA LEU A 187 -1.60 1.34 0.50
C LEU A 187 -2.72 2.37 0.43
N GLY A 188 -3.95 1.96 0.14
CA GLY A 188 -5.13 2.80 0.16
C GLY A 188 -5.99 2.66 1.42
N ALA A 189 -5.51 1.99 2.47
CA ALA A 189 -6.32 1.73 3.65
C ALA A 189 -6.77 3.05 4.31
N SER A 190 -8.00 3.08 4.81
CA SER A 190 -8.55 4.23 5.55
C SER A 190 -7.81 4.51 6.86
N VAL A 191 -7.04 3.54 7.35
CA VAL A 191 -6.23 3.65 8.56
C VAL A 191 -4.77 3.85 8.16
N PRO A 192 -4.19 5.06 8.33
CA PRO A 192 -2.82 5.36 7.89
C PRO A 192 -1.76 4.43 8.47
N LEU A 193 -2.00 3.87 9.66
CA LEU A 193 -1.14 2.87 10.28
C LEU A 193 -0.86 1.67 9.36
N HIS A 194 -1.85 1.21 8.61
CA HIS A 194 -1.68 0.06 7.71
C HIS A 194 -0.87 0.42 6.47
N MET A 195 -0.79 1.70 6.12
CA MET A 195 0.00 2.18 4.97
C MET A 195 1.48 2.28 5.30
N LYS A 196 1.86 2.63 6.54
CA LYS A 196 3.25 2.93 6.93
C LYS A 196 4.24 1.81 6.60
N PRO A 197 4.00 0.52 6.96
CA PRO A 197 4.92 -0.57 6.61
C PRO A 197 5.09 -0.77 5.10
N TRP A 198 4.11 -0.35 4.30
CA TRP A 198 4.14 -0.49 2.84
C TRP A 198 4.93 0.60 2.14
N ILE A 199 5.21 1.75 2.77
CA ILE A 199 5.91 2.86 2.10
C ILE A 199 7.32 2.45 1.71
N ARG A 200 8.05 1.80 2.61
CA ARG A 200 9.39 1.28 2.31
C ARG A 200 9.36 0.23 1.19
N THR A 201 8.36 -0.67 1.21
CA THR A 201 8.12 -1.65 0.14
C THR A 201 7.85 -0.95 -1.20
N LEU A 202 6.94 0.02 -1.24
CA LEU A 202 6.54 0.73 -2.44
C LEU A 202 7.72 1.49 -3.05
N VAL A 203 8.48 2.22 -2.24
CA VAL A 203 9.70 2.93 -2.66
C VAL A 203 10.70 1.99 -3.32
N GLN A 204 10.97 0.82 -2.72
CA GLN A 204 11.86 -0.18 -3.32
C GLN A 204 11.31 -0.73 -4.64
N LEU A 205 10.01 -1.03 -4.72
CA LEU A 205 9.39 -1.53 -5.96
C LEU A 205 9.43 -0.49 -7.09
N LEU A 206 9.21 0.78 -6.75
CA LEU A 206 9.35 1.89 -7.69
C LEU A 206 10.80 2.01 -8.17
N ALA A 207 11.80 1.89 -7.29
CA ALA A 207 13.21 1.89 -7.68
C ALA A 207 13.56 0.76 -8.67
N GLN A 208 12.96 -0.43 -8.51
CA GLN A 208 13.18 -1.58 -9.41
C GLN A 208 12.70 -1.36 -10.86
N LYS A 209 11.79 -0.41 -11.11
CA LYS A 209 11.20 -0.11 -12.43
C LYS A 209 10.57 -1.33 -13.14
N ALA A 210 10.28 -2.40 -12.40
CA ALA A 210 9.50 -3.52 -12.89
C ALA A 210 8.00 -3.16 -12.89
N PRO A 211 7.18 -3.74 -13.79
CA PRO A 211 5.73 -3.58 -13.72
C PRO A 211 5.19 -4.08 -12.38
N LEU A 212 4.41 -3.24 -11.70
CA LEU A 212 3.75 -3.52 -10.44
C LEU A 212 2.24 -3.39 -10.62
N LEU A 213 1.52 -4.47 -10.33
CA LEU A 213 0.07 -4.51 -10.26
C LEU A 213 -0.35 -4.27 -8.81
N LEU A 214 -1.03 -3.15 -8.55
CA LEU A 214 -1.68 -2.86 -7.28
C LEU A 214 -3.18 -3.09 -7.41
N THR A 215 -3.79 -3.60 -6.34
CA THR A 215 -5.26 -3.74 -6.24
C THR A 215 -5.76 -3.19 -4.91
N CYS A 216 -7.00 -2.71 -4.89
CA CYS A 216 -7.66 -2.13 -3.72
C CYS A 216 -9.19 -2.30 -3.76
N PHE A 217 -9.88 -2.22 -2.62
CA PHE A 217 -11.28 -2.62 -2.46
C PHE A 217 -12.33 -1.65 -3.05
N GLY A 218 -11.91 -0.48 -3.54
CA GLY A 218 -12.83 0.45 -4.20
C GLY A 218 -12.29 1.86 -4.37
N ASP A 219 -13.17 2.76 -4.82
CA ASP A 219 -12.78 4.12 -5.23
C ASP A 219 -12.11 4.94 -4.11
N TYR A 220 -12.49 4.70 -2.86
CA TYR A 220 -11.88 5.42 -1.73
C TYR A 220 -10.41 5.03 -1.56
N GLU A 221 -10.11 3.74 -1.50
CA GLU A 221 -8.74 3.25 -1.39
C GLU A 221 -7.92 3.58 -2.64
N ALA A 222 -8.53 3.46 -3.83
CA ALA A 222 -7.90 3.86 -5.09
C ALA A 222 -7.46 5.33 -5.07
N ARG A 223 -8.28 6.24 -4.52
CA ARG A 223 -7.92 7.66 -4.39
C ARG A 223 -6.75 7.90 -3.44
N LEU A 224 -6.69 7.17 -2.32
CA LEU A 224 -5.60 7.26 -1.35
C LEU A 224 -4.31 6.67 -1.93
N GLU A 225 -4.38 5.49 -2.54
CA GLU A 225 -3.25 4.87 -3.23
C GLU A 225 -2.74 5.78 -4.36
N ALA A 226 -3.64 6.38 -5.15
CA ALA A 226 -3.27 7.35 -6.18
C ALA A 226 -2.61 8.62 -5.61
N ALA A 227 -2.98 9.04 -4.40
CA ALA A 227 -2.33 10.16 -3.73
C ALA A 227 -0.89 9.80 -3.32
N LEU A 228 -0.66 8.62 -2.76
CA LEU A 228 0.69 8.12 -2.48
C LEU A 228 1.53 8.03 -3.75
N LEU A 229 0.99 7.44 -4.82
CA LEU A 229 1.68 7.30 -6.10
C LEU A 229 2.04 8.67 -6.70
N ARG A 230 1.16 9.67 -6.57
CA ARG A 230 1.47 11.06 -6.96
C ARG A 230 2.57 11.68 -6.10
N ALA A 231 2.56 11.45 -4.79
CA ALA A 231 3.58 11.97 -3.88
C ALA A 231 4.98 11.45 -4.24
N LEU A 232 5.04 10.16 -4.61
CA LEU A 232 6.26 9.47 -5.03
C LEU A 232 6.58 9.67 -6.52
N ARG A 233 5.83 10.52 -7.24
CA ARG A 233 5.91 10.74 -8.70
C ARG A 233 6.03 9.42 -9.49
N ALA A 234 5.27 8.42 -9.08
CA ALA A 234 5.26 7.12 -9.74
C ALA A 234 4.70 7.26 -11.15
N ASN A 235 5.21 6.46 -12.11
CA ASN A 235 4.57 6.34 -13.42
C ASN A 235 3.49 5.27 -13.31
N TRP A 236 2.23 5.69 -13.32
CA TRP A 236 1.12 4.76 -13.10
C TRP A 236 -0.07 5.04 -14.01
N GLN A 237 -0.87 4.01 -14.24
CA GLN A 237 -2.16 4.10 -14.91
C GLN A 237 -3.26 4.26 -13.88
N SER A 238 -4.16 5.24 -14.10
CA SER A 238 -5.38 5.42 -13.30
C SER A 238 -6.06 4.09 -12.98
N HIS A 239 -6.52 3.95 -11.73
CA HIS A 239 -7.23 2.77 -11.26
C HIS A 239 -8.41 2.48 -12.18
N ARG A 240 -8.59 1.22 -12.52
CA ARG A 240 -9.74 0.74 -13.29
C ARG A 240 -10.47 -0.31 -12.49
N ALA A 241 -11.79 -0.36 -12.66
CA ALA A 241 -12.55 -1.49 -12.18
C ALA A 241 -12.02 -2.77 -12.84
N GLY A 242 -11.48 -3.68 -12.03
CA GLY A 242 -11.33 -5.06 -12.46
C GLY A 242 -12.72 -5.65 -12.53
N GLY A 243 -13.05 -6.38 -13.60
CA GLY A 243 -14.37 -7.02 -13.75
C GLY A 243 -14.66 -8.14 -12.74
N PHE A 244 -13.96 -8.14 -11.59
CA PHE A 244 -13.93 -9.19 -10.58
C PHE A 244 -15.09 -9.10 -9.58
N GLY A 245 -15.96 -8.10 -9.68
CA GLY A 245 -16.95 -7.68 -8.69
C GLY A 245 -17.88 -8.76 -8.13
N HIS A 246 -17.35 -9.63 -7.27
CA HIS A 246 -18.09 -10.56 -6.43
C HIS A 246 -17.38 -10.67 -5.08
N VAL A 247 -18.18 -10.64 -4.03
CA VAL A 247 -17.78 -10.82 -2.64
C VAL A 247 -17.67 -12.33 -2.43
N LEU A 248 -16.46 -12.83 -2.13
CA LEU A 248 -16.33 -14.17 -1.57
C LEU A 248 -17.08 -14.23 -0.24
N GLU A 249 -17.96 -15.21 -0.10
CA GLU A 249 -18.90 -15.40 1.01
C GLU A 249 -18.22 -15.36 2.40
N ALA A 250 -18.86 -14.59 3.31
CA ALA A 250 -19.15 -14.86 4.72
C ALA A 250 -18.02 -15.34 5.66
N ASP A 251 -17.44 -16.50 5.43
CA ASP A 251 -16.76 -17.23 6.51
C ASP A 251 -15.28 -16.85 6.70
N LYS A 252 -14.79 -15.84 5.96
CA LYS A 252 -13.42 -15.33 6.08
C LYS A 252 -13.39 -13.81 5.95
N PRO A 253 -12.58 -13.09 6.75
CA PRO A 253 -12.50 -11.62 6.75
C PRO A 253 -11.88 -11.00 5.48
N LEU A 254 -11.90 -11.70 4.33
CA LEU A 254 -11.15 -11.36 3.13
C LEU A 254 -12.05 -11.51 1.90
N SER A 255 -12.88 -10.49 1.72
CA SER A 255 -13.67 -10.20 0.54
C SER A 255 -12.77 -9.86 -0.66
N VAL A 256 -11.98 -10.80 -1.17
CA VAL A 256 -11.26 -10.55 -2.42
C VAL A 256 -12.31 -10.38 -3.52
N CYS A 257 -12.16 -9.30 -4.30
CA CYS A 257 -12.70 -9.09 -5.64
C CYS A 257 -13.73 -7.97 -5.89
N ASN A 258 -13.84 -6.92 -5.06
CA ASN A 258 -14.22 -5.58 -5.58
C ASN A 258 -12.98 -4.77 -5.97
N ALA A 259 -11.99 -5.46 -6.55
CA ALA A 259 -10.67 -4.91 -6.77
C ALA A 259 -10.66 -3.94 -7.96
N MET A 260 -10.55 -2.65 -7.67
CA MET A 260 -9.92 -1.76 -8.63
C MET A 260 -8.44 -2.11 -8.72
N PHE A 261 -7.83 -1.90 -9.87
CA PHE A 261 -6.40 -2.14 -10.04
C PHE A 261 -5.71 -1.02 -10.81
N ALA A 262 -4.43 -0.85 -10.52
CA ALA A 262 -3.54 0.08 -11.19
C ALA A 262 -2.23 -0.62 -11.57
N TRP A 263 -1.70 -0.24 -12.73
CA TRP A 263 -0.36 -0.62 -13.16
C TRP A 263 0.60 0.53 -12.83
N VAL A 264 1.72 0.20 -12.19
CA VAL A 264 2.77 1.14 -11.77
C VAL A 264 4.11 0.66 -12.32
N LYS A 265 4.99 1.57 -12.77
CA LYS A 265 6.33 1.22 -13.26
C LYS A 265 7.31 2.37 -13.06
N GLY A 266 8.10 2.30 -12.00
CA GLY A 266 9.11 3.31 -11.74
C GLY A 266 8.56 4.61 -11.16
N SER A 267 9.47 5.53 -10.88
CA SER A 267 9.21 6.92 -10.50
C SER A 267 9.98 7.87 -11.41
N GLU A 268 9.50 9.10 -11.54
CA GLU A 268 10.24 10.22 -12.14
C GLU A 268 11.34 10.76 -11.22
N LEU A 269 11.30 10.45 -9.93
CA LEU A 269 12.35 10.80 -8.99
C LEU A 269 13.61 9.94 -9.23
N PRO A 270 14.81 10.53 -9.09
CA PRO A 270 16.04 9.75 -8.96
C PRO A 270 15.94 8.73 -7.84
N GLU A 271 16.60 7.57 -7.98
CA GLU A 271 16.47 6.45 -7.05
C GLU A 271 16.93 6.81 -5.63
N ASP A 272 18.03 7.53 -5.50
CA ASP A 272 18.55 8.03 -4.22
C ASP A 272 17.55 8.96 -3.52
N VAL A 273 16.97 9.91 -4.26
CA VAL A 273 15.96 10.83 -3.71
C VAL A 273 14.66 10.10 -3.37
N LEU A 274 14.22 9.17 -4.20
CA LEU A 274 13.03 8.37 -3.92
C LEU A 274 13.18 7.57 -2.63
N VAL A 275 14.36 6.97 -2.43
CA VAL A 275 14.66 6.11 -1.28
C VAL A 275 14.83 6.90 0.01
N GLU A 276 15.52 8.04 -0.04
CA GLU A 276 15.83 8.85 1.14
C GLU A 276 14.75 9.90 1.43
N GLU A 277 14.49 10.81 0.50
CA GLU A 277 13.61 11.96 0.73
C GLU A 277 12.13 11.64 0.48
N GLY A 278 11.84 10.92 -0.61
CA GLY A 278 10.47 10.56 -0.99
C GLY A 278 9.79 9.67 0.06
N ARG A 279 10.54 8.72 0.63
CA ARG A 279 10.09 7.89 1.75
C ARG A 279 9.76 8.75 2.96
N ASP A 280 10.72 9.54 3.42
CA ASP A 280 10.60 10.31 4.65
C ASP A 280 9.46 11.35 4.58
N GLU A 281 9.24 11.96 3.41
CA GLU A 281 8.13 12.88 3.20
C GLU A 281 6.78 12.17 3.28
N VAL A 282 6.61 11.03 2.60
CA VAL A 282 5.36 10.26 2.65
C VAL A 282 5.07 9.74 4.07
N GLU A 283 6.10 9.31 4.80
CA GLU A 283 5.95 8.89 6.19
C GLU A 283 5.51 10.04 7.09
N LYS A 284 6.08 11.25 6.94
CA LYS A 284 5.62 12.45 7.68
C LYS A 284 4.15 12.78 7.38
N GLN A 285 3.73 12.67 6.12
CA GLN A 285 2.34 12.88 5.71
C GLN A 285 1.40 11.86 6.36
N ILE A 286 1.80 10.57 6.40
CA ILE A 286 1.05 9.51 7.09
C ILE A 286 0.94 9.79 8.58
N GLU A 287 2.04 10.18 9.23
CA GLU A 287 2.05 10.50 10.66
C GLU A 287 1.13 11.69 11.00
N ALA A 288 1.17 12.74 10.17
CA ALA A 288 0.28 13.88 10.30
C ALA A 288 -1.19 13.46 10.13
N CYS A 289 -1.50 12.66 9.10
CA CYS A 289 -2.85 12.14 8.90
C CYS A 289 -3.30 11.25 10.05
N GLN A 290 -2.41 10.43 10.60
CA GLN A 290 -2.70 9.58 11.76
C GLN A 290 -3.02 10.42 13.00
N LEU A 291 -2.27 11.50 13.24
CA LEU A 291 -2.55 12.42 14.36
C LEU A 291 -3.94 13.05 14.24
N PHE A 292 -4.29 13.60 13.07
CA PHE A 292 -5.58 14.29 12.91
C PHE A 292 -6.77 13.31 12.84
N GLN A 293 -6.58 12.14 12.24
CA GLN A 293 -7.59 11.07 12.31
C GLN A 293 -7.79 10.64 13.77
N PHE A 294 -6.71 10.49 14.54
CA PHE A 294 -6.80 10.19 15.96
C PHE A 294 -7.53 11.29 16.73
N VAL A 295 -7.21 12.57 16.51
CA VAL A 295 -7.90 13.71 17.14
C VAL A 295 -9.42 13.64 16.89
N LYS A 296 -9.82 13.34 15.65
CA LYS A 296 -11.22 13.14 15.27
C LYS A 296 -11.88 11.99 16.01
N GLU A 297 -11.20 10.85 16.09
CA GLU A 297 -11.75 9.59 16.63
C GLU A 297 -11.65 9.47 18.14
N MET A 298 -10.78 10.25 18.79
CA MET A 298 -10.45 10.12 20.21
C MET A 298 -11.68 10.12 21.13
N PRO A 299 -12.71 10.97 20.97
CA PRO A 299 -13.90 10.91 21.81
C PRO A 299 -14.63 9.56 21.72
N SER A 300 -14.69 8.96 20.53
CA SER A 300 -15.27 7.62 20.33
C SER A 300 -14.39 6.54 20.92
N LEU A 301 -13.07 6.61 20.72
CA LEU A 301 -12.12 5.67 21.32
C LEU A 301 -12.21 5.67 22.85
N ILE A 302 -12.23 6.84 23.49
CA ILE A 302 -12.38 6.97 24.95
C ILE A 302 -13.67 6.31 25.42
N ARG A 303 -14.78 6.52 24.71
CA ARG A 303 -16.09 5.97 25.07
C ARG A 303 -16.12 4.45 24.93
N ILE A 304 -15.63 3.92 23.81
CA ILE A 304 -15.51 2.47 23.58
C ILE A 304 -14.68 1.84 24.69
N LEU A 305 -13.52 2.41 25.02
CA LEU A 305 -12.63 1.82 26.04
C LEU A 305 -13.13 2.02 27.48
N SER A 306 -13.98 3.02 27.72
CA SER A 306 -14.58 3.25 29.05
C SER A 306 -15.73 2.30 29.36
N ASP A 307 -16.50 1.89 28.34
CA ASP A 307 -17.62 0.96 28.46
C ASP A 307 -17.73 0.12 27.17
N PRO A 308 -16.86 -0.89 26.99
CA PRO A 308 -16.79 -1.67 25.76
C PRO A 308 -18.10 -2.35 25.39
N ASP A 309 -18.82 -2.87 26.40
CA ASP A 309 -20.01 -3.68 26.19
C ASP A 309 -21.20 -2.85 25.69
N THR A 310 -21.34 -1.61 26.17
CA THR A 310 -22.48 -0.75 25.80
C THR A 310 -22.14 0.21 24.66
N SER A 311 -20.87 0.64 24.55
CA SER A 311 -20.48 1.76 23.69
C SER A 311 -19.79 1.36 22.39
N ALA A 312 -19.33 0.11 22.23
CA ALA A 312 -18.59 -0.35 21.06
C ALA A 312 -19.28 0.05 19.74
N HIS A 313 -20.53 -0.37 19.55
CA HIS A 313 -21.26 -0.11 18.30
C HIS A 313 -21.50 1.37 18.02
N ALA A 314 -21.94 2.14 19.03
CA ALA A 314 -22.24 3.55 18.86
C ALA A 314 -20.96 4.36 18.60
N GLY A 315 -19.90 4.11 19.38
CA GLY A 315 -18.60 4.76 19.18
C GLY A 315 -18.00 4.44 17.81
N TRP A 316 -18.08 3.18 17.39
CA TRP A 316 -17.61 2.75 16.07
C TRP A 316 -18.42 3.39 14.93
N ALA A 317 -19.75 3.41 15.04
CA ALA A 317 -20.61 4.06 14.05
C ALA A 317 -20.24 5.54 13.87
N GLU A 318 -19.93 6.25 14.95
CA GLU A 318 -19.54 7.66 14.89
C GLU A 318 -18.18 7.89 14.21
N MET A 319 -17.17 7.03 14.46
CA MET A 319 -15.84 7.15 13.82
C MET A 319 -15.93 7.13 12.30
N TYR A 320 -16.86 6.34 11.75
CA TYR A 320 -17.05 6.17 10.31
C TYR A 320 -18.23 6.98 9.74
N ASP A 321 -18.71 8.00 10.46
CA ASP A 321 -19.84 8.86 10.07
C ASP A 321 -21.10 8.05 9.69
N GLY A 322 -21.39 6.97 10.40
CA GLY A 322 -22.50 6.06 10.13
C GLY A 322 -22.34 5.22 8.85
N ARG A 323 -21.23 5.38 8.11
CA ARG A 323 -20.87 4.50 6.99
C ARG A 323 -20.27 3.21 7.55
N PHE A 324 -21.13 2.39 8.16
CA PHE A 324 -20.83 0.98 8.32
C PHE A 324 -20.64 0.41 6.92
N ILE A 325 -19.40 0.07 6.55
CA ILE A 325 -19.15 -0.67 5.33
C ILE A 325 -19.97 -1.96 5.47
N PRO A 326 -20.92 -2.27 4.56
CA PRO A 326 -21.80 -3.43 4.73
C PRO A 326 -21.02 -4.74 4.97
N ALA A 327 -19.82 -4.87 4.37
CA ALA A 327 -18.92 -5.99 4.62
C ALA A 327 -18.39 -6.05 6.06
N LEU A 328 -18.10 -4.90 6.68
CA LEU A 328 -17.69 -4.84 8.08
C LEU A 328 -18.87 -5.10 9.01
N LYS A 329 -20.07 -4.63 8.66
CA LYS A 329 -21.30 -4.97 9.39
C LYS A 329 -21.51 -6.49 9.42
N HIS A 330 -21.42 -7.14 8.26
CA HIS A 330 -21.56 -8.58 8.15
C HIS A 330 -20.47 -9.33 8.94
N ALA A 331 -19.21 -8.91 8.82
CA ALA A 331 -18.10 -9.49 9.59
C ALA A 331 -18.22 -9.28 11.11
N LEU A 332 -18.94 -8.24 11.56
CA LEU A 332 -19.28 -8.01 12.96
C LEU A 332 -20.55 -8.78 13.39
N GLU A 333 -21.45 -9.11 12.46
CA GLU A 333 -22.68 -9.88 12.69
C GLU A 333 -22.45 -11.40 12.67
N GLU A 334 -21.43 -11.89 11.96
CA GLU A 334 -20.99 -13.30 11.89
C GLU A 334 -20.17 -13.75 13.09
N ASP A 335 -20.40 -13.07 14.21
CA ASP A 335 -19.74 -13.28 15.47
C ASP A 335 -19.88 -14.72 15.99
N ASP A 336 -18.75 -15.41 16.18
CA ASP A 336 -18.70 -16.76 16.73
C ASP A 336 -18.84 -16.82 18.26
N ASP A 337 -18.77 -15.68 18.95
CA ASP A 337 -18.98 -15.55 20.39
C ASP A 337 -20.33 -14.92 20.81
N ASN A 338 -21.23 -14.68 19.85
CA ASN A 338 -22.60 -14.14 20.04
C ASN A 338 -22.66 -12.79 20.78
N ARG A 339 -21.62 -11.96 20.69
CA ARG A 339 -21.54 -10.63 21.32
C ARG A 339 -21.79 -9.47 20.35
N GLY A 340 -22.12 -9.76 19.10
CA GLY A 340 -22.36 -8.77 18.06
C GLY A 340 -21.07 -8.10 17.54
N GLY A 341 -19.91 -8.73 17.68
CA GLY A 341 -18.63 -8.21 17.16
C GLY A 341 -17.98 -7.14 18.04
N VAL A 342 -18.44 -6.97 19.28
CA VAL A 342 -17.86 -6.05 20.28
C VAL A 342 -16.36 -6.27 20.43
N GLN A 343 -15.91 -7.52 20.54
CA GLN A 343 -14.51 -7.92 20.63
C GLN A 343 -13.67 -7.42 19.46
N GLN A 344 -14.20 -7.46 18.24
CA GLN A 344 -13.51 -6.97 17.05
C GLN A 344 -13.45 -5.44 17.02
N ILE A 345 -14.52 -4.75 17.44
CA ILE A 345 -14.52 -3.30 17.61
C ILE A 345 -13.48 -2.88 18.65
N VAL A 346 -13.47 -3.53 19.80
CA VAL A 346 -12.53 -3.28 20.91
C VAL A 346 -11.09 -3.50 20.45
N ARG A 347 -10.84 -4.61 19.75
CA ARG A 347 -9.55 -4.92 19.16
C ARG A 347 -9.08 -3.82 18.20
N CYS A 348 -9.94 -3.40 17.26
CA CYS A 348 -9.62 -2.32 16.34
C CYS A 348 -9.39 -0.98 17.07
N ALA A 349 -10.24 -0.62 18.03
CA ALA A 349 -10.13 0.61 18.80
C ALA A 349 -8.80 0.66 19.58
N MET A 350 -8.43 -0.43 20.26
CA MET A 350 -7.18 -0.53 20.99
C MET A 350 -5.97 -0.49 20.05
N LYS A 351 -6.02 -1.15 18.89
CA LYS A 351 -4.96 -1.08 17.87
C LYS A 351 -4.74 0.36 17.38
N THR A 352 -5.83 1.06 17.04
CA THR A 352 -5.78 2.46 16.60
C THR A 352 -5.19 3.35 17.69
N LEU A 353 -5.65 3.20 18.94
CA LEU A 353 -5.11 3.96 20.07
C LEU A 353 -3.62 3.69 20.29
N ALA A 354 -3.21 2.42 20.30
CA ALA A 354 -1.84 2.02 20.58
C ALA A 354 -0.87 2.62 19.56
N ALA A 355 -1.23 2.51 18.28
CA ALA A 355 -0.46 3.10 17.19
C ALA A 355 -0.43 4.63 17.25
N ALA A 356 -1.55 5.29 17.54
CA ALA A 356 -1.56 6.74 17.68
C ALA A 356 -0.66 7.21 18.83
N CYS A 357 -0.64 6.49 19.95
CA CYS A 357 0.18 6.82 21.11
C CYS A 357 1.70 6.62 20.91
N GLU A 358 2.15 6.07 19.78
CA GLU A 358 3.55 6.14 19.38
C GLU A 358 3.97 7.57 19.01
N VAL A 359 3.02 8.41 18.58
CA VAL A 359 3.23 9.83 18.32
C VAL A 359 3.15 10.61 19.64
N PRO A 360 4.21 11.32 20.06
CA PRO A 360 4.25 12.01 21.36
C PRO A 360 3.10 12.99 21.58
N CYS A 361 2.69 13.74 20.55
CA CYS A 361 1.58 14.68 20.62
C CYS A 361 0.23 13.98 20.88
N ALA A 362 -0.09 12.91 20.13
CA ALA A 362 -1.31 12.13 20.31
C ALA A 362 -1.38 11.48 21.70
N ARG A 363 -0.25 10.93 22.17
CA ARG A 363 -0.13 10.34 23.51
C ARG A 363 -0.40 11.35 24.63
N ARG A 364 0.23 12.53 24.55
CA ARG A 364 0.00 13.61 25.53
C ARG A 364 -1.45 14.09 25.49
N LEU A 365 -2.03 14.19 24.29
CA LEU A 365 -3.44 14.56 24.11
C LEU A 365 -4.39 13.54 24.72
N PHE A 366 -4.16 12.24 24.50
CA PHE A 366 -4.96 11.18 25.10
C PHE A 366 -4.88 11.24 26.63
N ARG A 367 -3.68 11.45 27.18
CA ARG A 367 -3.49 11.64 28.63
C ARG A 367 -4.20 12.88 29.16
N TYR A 368 -4.21 13.98 28.42
CA TYR A 368 -4.95 15.20 28.78
C TYR A 368 -6.46 14.94 28.88
N CYS A 369 -6.99 14.02 28.08
CA CYS A 369 -8.41 13.61 28.10
C CYS A 369 -8.68 12.44 29.07
N ASP A 370 -7.97 12.38 30.20
CA ASP A 370 -8.07 11.32 31.21
C ASP A 370 -7.80 9.89 30.68
N GLY A 371 -7.14 9.77 29.52
CA GLY A 371 -6.92 8.51 28.84
C GLY A 371 -6.12 7.48 29.66
N LEU A 372 -5.30 7.93 30.62
CA LEU A 372 -4.58 7.04 31.53
C LEU A 372 -5.55 6.26 32.43
N ASP A 373 -6.54 6.93 33.01
CA ASP A 373 -7.50 6.30 33.91
C ASP A 373 -8.54 5.49 33.14
N VAL A 374 -8.89 5.93 31.92
CA VAL A 374 -9.67 5.12 30.97
C VAL A 374 -8.95 3.79 30.71
N LEU A 375 -7.66 3.84 30.35
CA LEU A 375 -6.92 2.64 29.95
C LEU A 375 -6.64 1.69 31.14
N ARG A 376 -6.48 2.22 32.35
CA ARG A 376 -6.38 1.39 33.57
C ARG A 376 -7.66 0.62 33.87
N ARG A 377 -8.82 1.28 33.75
CA ARG A 377 -10.12 0.62 33.90
C ARG A 377 -10.36 -0.39 32.80
N PHE A 378 -10.06 -0.03 31.55
CA PHE A 378 -10.12 -0.95 30.42
C PHE A 378 -9.24 -2.19 30.63
N GLN A 379 -8.03 -2.04 31.16
CA GLN A 379 -7.19 -3.19 31.50
C GLN A 379 -7.80 -4.07 32.60
N GLY A 380 -8.54 -3.48 33.56
CA GLY A 380 -9.35 -4.24 34.51
C GLY A 380 -10.40 -5.09 33.81
N TRP A 381 -11.16 -4.49 32.89
CA TRP A 381 -12.16 -5.17 32.07
C TRP A 381 -11.55 -6.29 31.20
N LEU A 382 -10.37 -6.10 30.62
CA LEU A 382 -9.70 -7.13 29.80
C LEU A 382 -9.39 -8.43 30.56
N ARG A 383 -9.28 -8.37 31.90
CA ARG A 383 -9.03 -9.54 32.75
C ARG A 383 -10.30 -10.36 33.01
N GLU A 384 -11.46 -9.82 32.71
CA GLU A 384 -12.72 -10.55 32.79
C GLU A 384 -12.77 -11.60 31.67
N ALA A 385 -12.96 -12.86 32.01
CA ALA A 385 -12.82 -13.97 31.05
C ALA A 385 -13.90 -13.99 29.93
N SER A 386 -14.93 -13.15 30.04
CA SER A 386 -16.14 -13.22 29.23
C SER A 386 -16.14 -12.34 27.98
N TRP A 387 -15.13 -11.49 27.75
CA TRP A 387 -15.26 -10.51 26.67
C TRP A 387 -14.97 -11.06 25.26
N THR A 388 -14.24 -12.17 25.16
CA THR A 388 -14.06 -12.95 23.93
C THR A 388 -13.68 -14.40 24.28
N SER A 389 -14.05 -15.36 23.44
CA SER A 389 -13.59 -16.76 23.55
C SER A 389 -12.19 -16.99 22.99
N HIS A 390 -11.61 -15.99 22.29
CA HIS A 390 -10.36 -16.13 21.54
C HIS A 390 -9.15 -15.72 22.37
N ASP A 391 -8.35 -16.68 22.83
CA ASP A 391 -7.12 -16.43 23.61
C ASP A 391 -6.15 -15.50 22.90
N TRP A 392 -5.91 -15.72 21.60
CA TRP A 392 -5.00 -14.90 20.81
C TRP A 392 -5.41 -13.42 20.76
N MET A 393 -6.73 -13.14 20.72
CA MET A 393 -7.25 -11.78 20.70
C MET A 393 -7.06 -11.12 22.06
N ARG A 394 -7.25 -11.87 23.16
CA ARG A 394 -6.97 -11.38 24.51
C ARG A 394 -5.52 -10.98 24.66
N GLU A 395 -4.60 -11.87 24.29
CA GLU A 395 -3.16 -11.63 24.39
C GLU A 395 -2.72 -10.42 23.56
N GLU A 396 -3.24 -10.28 22.34
CA GLU A 396 -2.93 -9.17 21.45
C GLU A 396 -3.41 -7.83 22.03
N VAL A 397 -4.68 -7.73 22.42
CA VAL A 397 -5.29 -6.49 22.93
C VAL A 397 -4.69 -6.07 24.28
N ASP A 398 -4.46 -7.02 25.19
CA ASP A 398 -3.80 -6.77 26.48
C ASP A 398 -2.32 -6.39 26.29
N GLY A 399 -1.64 -6.99 25.32
CA GLY A 399 -0.30 -6.57 24.89
C GLY A 399 -0.25 -5.11 24.47
N TRP A 400 -1.16 -4.67 23.60
CA TRP A 400 -1.28 -3.27 23.19
C TRP A 400 -1.63 -2.36 24.37
N ALA A 401 -2.62 -2.72 25.19
CA ALA A 401 -3.03 -1.91 26.34
C ALA A 401 -1.88 -1.68 27.33
N ARG A 402 -1.09 -2.73 27.64
CA ARG A 402 0.11 -2.60 28.49
C ARG A 402 1.18 -1.68 27.89
N ALA A 403 1.48 -1.85 26.62
CA ALA A 403 2.47 -1.03 25.93
C ALA A 403 2.05 0.46 25.95
N THR A 404 0.78 0.74 25.65
CA THR A 404 0.22 2.09 25.68
C THR A 404 0.19 2.68 27.09
N LEU A 405 -0.20 1.91 28.12
CA LEU A 405 -0.15 2.36 29.52
C LEU A 405 1.25 2.81 29.91
N LYS A 406 2.27 2.02 29.59
CA LYS A 406 3.67 2.35 29.89
C LYS A 406 4.09 3.68 29.23
N LEU A 407 3.69 3.89 27.98
CA LEU A 407 3.95 5.15 27.28
C LEU A 407 3.24 6.33 27.96
N LEU A 408 1.97 6.16 28.34
CA LEU A 408 1.19 7.20 29.01
C LEU A 408 1.78 7.55 30.37
N GLU A 409 2.18 6.57 31.18
CA GLU A 409 2.76 6.78 32.52
C GLU A 409 4.07 7.58 32.47
N SER A 410 4.88 7.39 31.42
CA SER A 410 6.10 8.17 31.18
C SER A 410 5.87 9.59 30.65
N SER A 411 4.62 9.96 30.32
CA SER A 411 4.29 11.27 29.78
C SER A 411 3.80 12.22 30.87
N SER A 412 4.12 13.51 30.77
CA SER A 412 3.56 14.56 31.63
C SER A 412 2.07 14.82 31.31
N GLY A 413 1.29 15.15 32.34
CA GLY A 413 -0.06 15.71 32.17
C GLY A 413 0.06 17.20 31.86
N GLU A 414 0.13 17.54 30.58
CA GLU A 414 0.38 18.90 30.12
C GLU A 414 -0.93 19.62 29.75
N SER A 415 -0.93 20.95 29.80
CA SER A 415 -2.03 21.75 29.21
C SER A 415 -2.03 21.63 27.68
N LEU A 416 -3.16 21.88 27.02
CA LEU A 416 -3.25 21.85 25.55
C LEU A 416 -2.21 22.72 24.85
N ALA A 417 -1.96 23.91 25.40
CA ALA A 417 -0.91 24.80 24.92
C ALA A 417 0.48 24.14 24.98
N ALA A 418 0.79 23.42 26.06
CA ALA A 418 2.06 22.72 26.23
C ALA A 418 2.19 21.46 25.34
N ILE A 419 1.08 20.76 25.07
CA ILE A 419 1.06 19.62 24.13
C ILE A 419 1.47 20.05 22.72
N SER A 420 1.00 21.21 22.30
CA SER A 420 1.37 21.79 21.01
C SER A 420 2.72 22.52 21.03
N ALA A 421 3.13 23.02 22.19
CA ALA A 421 4.39 23.72 22.33
C ALA A 421 5.58 22.78 22.15
N GLY A 422 6.62 23.25 21.44
CA GLY A 422 7.86 22.52 21.26
C GLY A 422 7.84 21.41 20.20
N GLU A 423 6.69 21.08 19.62
CA GLU A 423 6.67 20.22 18.42
C GLU A 423 7.29 21.00 17.24
N PRO A 424 8.19 20.36 16.46
CA PRO A 424 8.73 20.98 15.27
C PRO A 424 7.64 21.14 14.20
N LEU A 425 7.82 22.11 13.32
CA LEU A 425 7.00 22.22 12.11
C LEU A 425 7.22 20.98 11.24
N ARG A 426 6.14 20.28 10.88
CA ARG A 426 6.19 19.13 9.97
C ARG A 426 5.45 19.46 8.67
N GLY A 427 6.01 19.00 7.55
CA GLY A 427 5.35 19.06 6.25
C GLY A 427 4.06 18.25 6.28
N PHE A 428 2.96 18.85 5.82
CA PHE A 428 1.64 18.22 5.80
C PHE A 428 0.77 18.88 4.75
N CYS A 429 0.31 18.16 3.74
CA CYS A 429 -0.41 18.77 2.63
C CYS A 429 -1.76 18.08 2.41
N ALA A 430 -2.83 18.82 2.68
CA ALA A 430 -4.18 18.29 2.63
C ALA A 430 -5.21 19.36 2.28
N ARG A 431 -6.37 18.91 1.81
CA ARG A 431 -7.59 19.71 1.79
C ARG A 431 -8.44 19.37 2.99
N LEU A 432 -8.79 20.40 3.73
CA LEU A 432 -9.58 20.31 4.94
C LEU A 432 -10.99 20.83 4.68
N GLN A 433 -12.00 20.15 5.20
CA GLN A 433 -13.37 20.65 5.23
C GLN A 433 -13.80 20.90 6.67
N VAL A 434 -14.15 22.15 6.96
CA VAL A 434 -14.56 22.62 8.28
C VAL A 434 -15.92 22.00 8.67
N ARG A 435 -16.00 21.23 9.77
CA ARG A 435 -17.26 20.59 10.23
C ARG A 435 -18.15 21.50 11.06
N SER A 436 -17.57 22.35 11.88
CA SER A 436 -18.25 23.32 12.76
C SER A 436 -17.69 24.73 12.56
N SER A 437 -18.06 25.73 13.35
CA SER A 437 -17.41 27.04 13.24
C SER A 437 -15.95 26.98 13.70
N ALA A 438 -14.99 27.32 12.84
CA ALA A 438 -13.56 27.24 13.15
C ALA A 438 -12.91 28.63 13.25
N GLN A 439 -11.86 28.76 14.06
CA GLN A 439 -11.13 30.01 14.25
C GLN A 439 -9.75 29.95 13.61
N LEU A 440 -9.39 31.00 12.86
CA LEU A 440 -8.09 31.17 12.23
C LEU A 440 -7.24 32.18 12.99
N PHE A 441 -5.99 31.86 13.23
CA PHE A 441 -5.04 32.65 14.01
C PHE A 441 -3.83 33.04 13.16
N GLU A 442 -3.16 34.14 13.49
CA GLU A 442 -1.97 34.59 12.76
C GLU A 442 -0.76 33.66 13.00
N GLN A 443 -0.68 33.09 14.20
CA GLN A 443 0.31 32.13 14.67
C GLN A 443 -0.35 31.24 15.74
N PRO A 444 0.25 30.08 16.10
CA PRO A 444 -0.25 29.26 17.20
C PRO A 444 -0.45 30.06 18.48
N GLY A 445 -1.69 30.10 19.00
CA GLY A 445 -2.06 30.90 20.18
C GLY A 445 -2.04 32.42 20.00
N GLY A 446 -1.89 32.92 18.77
CA GLY A 446 -1.81 34.35 18.45
C GLY A 446 -3.17 35.05 18.34
N LYS A 447 -3.20 36.19 17.66
CA LYS A 447 -4.45 36.94 17.42
C LYS A 447 -5.38 36.19 16.45
N LEU A 448 -6.67 36.19 16.76
CA LEU A 448 -7.74 35.75 15.87
C LEU A 448 -7.80 36.63 14.61
N VAL A 449 -7.70 36.01 13.44
CA VAL A 449 -7.73 36.63 12.11
C VAL A 449 -9.12 36.53 11.49
N ALA A 450 -9.76 35.36 11.58
CA ALA A 450 -11.07 35.11 10.98
C ALA A 450 -11.80 33.95 11.67
N THR A 451 -13.13 33.92 11.52
CA THR A 451 -13.97 32.77 11.89
C THR A 451 -14.58 32.19 10.62
N LEU A 452 -14.44 30.89 10.43
CA LEU A 452 -14.96 30.15 9.29
C LEU A 452 -16.23 29.40 9.68
N GLY A 453 -17.18 29.34 8.76
CA GLY A 453 -18.39 28.52 8.92
C GLY A 453 -18.19 27.07 8.48
N ARG A 454 -19.10 26.19 8.87
CA ARG A 454 -19.20 24.82 8.37
C ARG A 454 -19.18 24.77 6.84
N GLY A 455 -18.48 23.78 6.29
CA GLY A 455 -18.38 23.49 4.85
C GLY A 455 -17.25 24.22 4.13
N HIS A 456 -16.58 25.20 4.75
CA HIS A 456 -15.41 25.87 4.16
C HIS A 456 -14.30 24.86 3.86
N GLN A 457 -13.69 25.00 2.68
CA GLN A 457 -12.52 24.22 2.29
C GLN A 457 -11.26 25.04 2.49
N LEU A 458 -10.23 24.43 3.07
CA LEU A 458 -8.93 25.04 3.31
C LEU A 458 -7.83 24.16 2.71
N ALA A 459 -6.81 24.80 2.13
CA ALA A 459 -5.57 24.13 1.79
C ALA A 459 -4.63 24.20 3.01
N ALA A 460 -4.26 23.04 3.54
CA ALA A 460 -3.29 22.88 4.61
C ALA A 460 -1.91 22.53 4.01
N SER A 461 -0.84 23.07 4.60
CA SER A 461 0.53 22.90 4.09
C SER A 461 1.58 22.50 5.14
N ALA A 462 1.26 22.61 6.44
CA ALA A 462 2.11 22.11 7.51
C ALA A 462 1.30 21.94 8.81
N HIS A 463 1.90 21.33 9.83
CA HIS A 463 1.35 21.39 11.18
C HIS A 463 2.43 21.51 12.25
N GLN A 464 2.03 22.00 13.43
CA GLN A 464 2.85 22.12 14.62
C GLN A 464 2.02 21.65 15.83
N GLY A 465 2.26 20.42 16.26
CA GLY A 465 1.39 19.75 17.23
C GLY A 465 -0.04 19.67 16.70
N LEU A 466 -0.99 20.27 17.43
CA LEU A 466 -2.42 20.31 17.09
C LEU A 466 -2.80 21.51 16.20
N TRP A 467 -1.84 22.36 15.86
CA TRP A 467 -2.05 23.52 14.99
C TRP A 467 -1.79 23.16 13.54
N ILE A 468 -2.76 23.44 12.66
CA ILE A 468 -2.66 23.22 11.23
C ILE A 468 -2.44 24.55 10.52
N ARG A 469 -1.37 24.62 9.74
CA ARG A 469 -1.08 25.78 8.90
C ARG A 469 -1.91 25.71 7.63
N VAL A 470 -2.72 26.74 7.39
CA VAL A 470 -3.67 26.81 6.26
C VAL A 470 -3.49 28.11 5.47
N SER A 471 -3.96 28.10 4.21
CA SER A 471 -4.07 29.31 3.39
C SER A 471 -5.51 29.83 3.38
N TYR A 472 -5.69 31.13 3.65
CA TYR A 472 -6.98 31.82 3.62
C TYR A 472 -6.82 33.25 3.08
N ASN A 473 -7.56 33.62 2.03
CA ASN A 473 -7.45 34.93 1.35
C ASN A 473 -6.01 35.32 1.01
N SER A 474 -5.25 34.38 0.43
CA SER A 474 -3.82 34.54 0.08
C SER A 474 -2.89 34.81 1.27
N LYS A 475 -3.37 34.66 2.51
CA LYS A 475 -2.56 34.75 3.74
C LYS A 475 -2.38 33.38 4.36
N VAL A 476 -1.25 33.21 5.03
CA VAL A 476 -1.00 32.05 5.89
C VAL A 476 -1.65 32.31 7.24
N CYS A 477 -2.42 31.33 7.71
CA CYS A 477 -3.06 31.34 9.02
C CYS A 477 -2.91 29.97 9.68
N TRP A 478 -3.32 29.88 10.93
CA TRP A 478 -3.28 28.67 11.74
C TRP A 478 -4.66 28.32 12.27
N LEU A 479 -4.99 27.05 12.23
CA LEU A 479 -6.21 26.48 12.79
C LEU A 479 -5.83 25.55 13.95
N HIS A 480 -6.52 25.64 15.09
CA HIS A 480 -6.38 24.66 16.15
C HIS A 480 -7.38 23.52 15.93
N ASP A 481 -6.89 22.29 15.75
CA ASP A 481 -7.74 21.14 15.43
C ASP A 481 -8.40 20.51 16.67
N PHE A 482 -7.91 20.85 17.87
CA PHE A 482 -8.39 20.29 19.13
C PHE A 482 -9.05 21.35 20.01
N GLU A 483 -10.27 21.79 19.68
CA GLU A 483 -11.18 22.54 20.57
C GLU A 483 -12.54 22.75 19.86
N GLY A 484 -13.67 22.73 20.58
CA GLY A 484 -14.97 23.18 20.04
C GLY A 484 -15.60 22.35 18.90
N GLY A 485 -15.16 21.11 18.68
CA GLY A 485 -15.64 20.29 17.56
C GLY A 485 -15.18 20.79 16.19
N ASN A 486 -14.12 21.63 16.15
CA ASN A 486 -13.51 22.25 14.96
C ASN A 486 -12.90 21.27 13.95
N VAL A 487 -13.13 19.98 14.13
CA VAL A 487 -12.41 18.91 13.44
C VAL A 487 -12.67 19.05 11.95
N CYS A 488 -11.63 19.46 11.24
CA CYS A 488 -11.67 19.44 9.80
C CYS A 488 -11.61 17.99 9.33
N ASP A 489 -12.43 17.62 8.35
CA ASP A 489 -12.15 16.37 7.64
C ASP A 489 -10.98 16.59 6.70
N ILE A 490 -9.96 15.73 6.83
CA ILE A 490 -9.02 15.53 5.72
C ILE A 490 -9.84 14.94 4.58
N THR A 491 -10.20 15.80 3.63
CA THR A 491 -11.02 15.41 2.47
C THR A 491 -10.17 14.81 1.37
N TYR A 492 -8.95 15.34 1.18
CA TYR A 492 -8.00 14.89 0.16
C TYR A 492 -6.57 15.12 0.59
N TRP A 493 -5.68 14.19 0.28
CA TRP A 493 -4.23 14.40 0.36
C TRP A 493 -3.82 15.22 -0.87
N ASP A 494 -3.27 16.41 -0.64
CA ASP A 494 -2.84 17.30 -1.72
C ASP A 494 -1.31 17.30 -1.78
N VAL A 495 -0.76 16.25 -2.37
CA VAL A 495 0.70 16.00 -2.43
C VAL A 495 1.40 16.80 -3.54
N SER A 496 0.67 17.69 -4.22
CA SER A 496 1.18 18.48 -5.36
C SER A 496 2.33 19.41 -4.95
N SER A 497 2.26 20.01 -3.76
CA SER A 497 3.25 21.00 -3.31
C SER A 497 4.65 20.43 -3.07
N TRP A 498 4.78 19.16 -2.66
CA TRP A 498 6.10 18.53 -2.51
C TRP A 498 6.75 18.29 -3.88
N ALA A 499 5.98 17.79 -4.85
CA ALA A 499 6.48 17.55 -6.20
C ALA A 499 6.96 18.86 -6.88
N GLU A 500 6.27 19.97 -6.61
CA GLU A 500 6.65 21.29 -7.09
C GLU A 500 7.91 21.84 -6.37
N GLN A 501 8.00 21.68 -5.05
CA GLN A 501 9.16 22.12 -4.27
C GLN A 501 10.43 21.33 -4.59
N SER A 502 10.31 20.01 -4.74
CA SER A 502 11.44 19.15 -5.12
C SER A 502 11.96 19.49 -6.51
N ALA A 503 11.09 19.84 -7.47
CA ALA A 503 11.51 20.27 -8.81
C ALA A 503 12.47 21.48 -8.80
N HIS A 504 12.22 22.45 -7.92
CA HIS A 504 13.13 23.59 -7.74
C HIS A 504 14.46 23.20 -7.10
N TYR A 505 14.41 22.34 -6.07
CA TYR A 505 15.62 21.80 -5.43
C TYR A 505 16.53 21.07 -6.44
N PHE A 506 15.96 20.31 -7.37
CA PHE A 506 16.72 19.63 -8.43
C PHE A 506 17.39 20.58 -9.42
N GLN A 507 16.71 21.67 -9.79
CA GLN A 507 17.30 22.69 -10.65
C GLN A 507 18.52 23.33 -9.98
N ASP A 508 18.43 23.62 -8.68
CA ASP A 508 19.53 24.22 -7.92
C ASP A 508 20.70 23.25 -7.72
N ARG A 509 20.45 21.97 -7.45
CA ARG A 509 21.50 20.95 -7.29
C ARG A 509 22.23 20.66 -8.61
N ALA A 510 21.49 20.61 -9.73
CA ALA A 510 22.07 20.45 -11.06
C ALA A 510 22.94 21.66 -11.45
N MET A 511 22.49 22.88 -11.14
CA MET A 511 23.28 24.10 -11.36
C MET A 511 24.51 24.18 -10.42
N GLY A 512 24.40 23.68 -9.19
CA GLY A 512 25.50 23.63 -8.23
C GLY A 512 26.65 22.71 -8.68
N CYS A 513 26.35 21.50 -9.15
CA CYS A 513 27.37 20.59 -9.68
C CYS A 513 28.10 21.14 -10.91
N MET A 514 27.39 21.84 -11.81
CA MET A 514 28.02 22.44 -12.99
C MET A 514 28.99 23.60 -12.69
N SER A 515 28.91 24.19 -11.49
CA SER A 515 29.77 25.29 -11.07
C SER A 515 31.10 24.86 -10.45
N GLN A 516 31.26 23.58 -10.08
CA GLN A 516 32.50 23.03 -9.50
C GLN A 516 33.41 22.34 -10.53
N GLU A 517 32.94 22.15 -11.76
CA GLU A 517 33.72 21.57 -12.88
C GLU A 517 34.26 22.62 -13.88
N ARG A 518 34.20 23.91 -13.54
CA ARG A 518 34.87 25.01 -14.25
C ARG A 518 35.83 25.72 -13.32
#